data_AF-B4H438-F1
#
_entry.id   AF-B4H438-F1
#
_cell.length_a   1.000
_cell.length_b   1.000
_cell.length_c   1.000
_cell.angle_alpha   90.00
_cell.angle_beta   90.00
_cell.angle_gamma   90.00
#
_symmetry.space_group_name_H-M   'P 1'
#
loop_
_entity.id
_entity.type
_entity.pdbx_description
1 polymer ?
#
loop_
_entity_poly.entity_id
_entity_poly.type
_entity_poly.pdbx_seq_one_letter_code
_entity_poly.pdbx_strand_id
1 'polypeptide(L)'
;MRALHYLLLLLIVFTGLVAAAPTTRQRRQIDLTLSADHDDKDRETELALEAIAGLWSSADSRTKIDGSARVVHRHNSMQSGTGKTSYTARVHLHHDYKTNAYPS
;
A
#
# COMPACT_ATOMS: atom_id res chain seq x y z
N MET A 1 18.62 50.97 -1.16
CA MET A 1 19.58 49.87 -1.39
C MET A 1 19.64 48.84 -0.25
N ARG A 2 19.85 49.24 1.02
CA ARG A 2 19.97 48.30 2.16
C ARG A 2 18.69 47.50 2.48
N ALA A 3 17.52 48.14 2.40
CA ALA A 3 16.23 47.47 2.63
C ALA A 3 15.95 46.31 1.64
N LEU A 4 16.34 46.47 0.37
CA LEU A 4 16.19 45.43 -0.65
C LEU A 4 17.09 44.21 -0.36
N HIS A 5 18.29 44.44 0.17
CA HIS A 5 19.20 43.36 0.58
C HIS A 5 18.64 42.56 1.76
N TYR A 6 18.05 43.25 2.75
CA TYR A 6 17.39 42.56 3.86
C TYR A 6 16.19 41.73 3.41
N LEU A 7 15.40 42.23 2.44
CA LEU A 7 14.25 41.51 1.88
C LEU A 7 14.69 40.26 1.11
N LEU A 8 15.76 40.37 0.31
CA LEU A 8 16.36 39.22 -0.39
C LEU A 8 16.92 38.17 0.57
N LEU A 9 17.60 38.60 1.65
CA LEU A 9 18.07 37.67 2.68
C LEU A 9 16.92 36.94 3.37
N LEU A 10 15.83 37.67 3.69
CA LEU A 10 14.64 37.08 4.28
C LEU A 10 14.00 36.05 3.35
N LEU A 11 13.94 36.34 2.05
CA LEU A 11 13.41 35.43 1.04
C LEU A 11 14.24 34.14 0.95
N ILE A 12 15.57 34.25 0.93
CA ILE A 12 16.49 33.10 0.87
C ILE A 12 16.37 32.23 2.13
N VAL A 13 16.24 32.85 3.31
CA VAL A 13 16.05 32.12 4.56
C VAL A 13 14.69 31.41 4.59
N PHE A 14 13.62 32.07 4.12
CA PHE A 14 12.28 31.46 4.05
C PHE A 14 12.23 30.28 3.09
N THR A 15 12.82 30.38 1.91
CA THR A 15 12.84 29.29 0.94
C THR A 15 13.67 28.10 1.42
N GLY A 16 14.80 28.36 2.09
CA GLY A 16 15.59 27.32 2.74
C GLY A 16 14.83 26.58 3.85
N LEU A 17 14.04 27.30 4.66
CA LEU A 17 13.25 26.72 5.74
C LEU A 17 12.10 25.83 5.21
N VAL A 18 11.44 26.25 4.12
CA VAL A 18 10.37 25.47 3.49
C VAL A 18 10.94 24.21 2.81
N ALA A 19 12.12 24.30 2.19
CA ALA A 19 12.78 23.14 1.58
C ALA A 19 13.31 22.13 2.62
N ALA A 20 13.64 22.60 3.83
CA ALA A 20 14.06 21.76 4.95
C ALA A 20 12.91 21.13 5.74
N ALA A 21 11.65 21.48 5.42
CA ALA A 21 10.50 20.83 6.02
C ALA A 21 10.59 19.32 5.73
N PRO A 22 10.55 18.45 6.76
CA PRO A 22 10.67 17.03 6.56
C PRO A 22 9.52 16.58 5.66
N THR A 23 9.85 16.17 4.44
CA THR A 23 8.93 15.39 3.63
C THR A 23 8.69 14.12 4.42
N THR A 24 7.49 14.01 5.03
CA THR A 24 7.10 12.81 5.75
C THR A 24 7.06 11.68 4.73
N ARG A 25 8.17 10.97 4.57
CA ARG A 25 8.26 9.78 3.74
C ARG A 25 7.30 8.78 4.35
N GLN A 26 6.11 8.68 3.78
CA GLN A 26 5.16 7.63 4.16
C GLN A 26 5.80 6.30 3.81
N ARG A 27 6.34 5.62 4.83
CA ARG A 27 6.84 4.26 4.69
C ARG A 27 5.62 3.37 4.44
N ARG A 28 5.40 3.01 3.17
CA ARG A 28 4.36 2.03 2.82
C ARG A 28 4.90 0.64 3.11
N GLN A 29 4.22 -0.09 3.98
CA GLN A 29 4.48 -1.50 4.21
C GLN A 29 3.73 -2.30 3.14
N ILE A 30 4.43 -3.26 2.54
CA ILE A 30 3.87 -4.22 1.59
C ILE A 30 4.18 -5.60 2.19
N ASP A 31 3.13 -6.34 2.52
CA ASP A 31 3.24 -7.71 3.01
C ASP A 31 3.07 -8.65 1.81
N LEU A 32 4.09 -9.49 1.57
CA LEU A 32 4.13 -10.44 0.47
C LEU A 32 4.14 -11.85 1.06
N THR A 33 3.20 -12.69 0.60
CA THR A 33 3.12 -14.10 0.97
C THR A 33 3.23 -14.94 -0.29
N LEU A 34 4.20 -15.84 -0.32
CA LEU A 34 4.38 -16.82 -1.39
C LEU A 34 4.23 -18.21 -0.81
N SER A 35 3.38 -19.04 -1.40
CA SER A 35 3.23 -20.44 -1.04
C SER A 35 3.33 -21.33 -2.28
N ALA A 36 3.85 -22.54 -2.07
CA ALA A 36 3.89 -23.60 -3.06
C ALA A 36 3.37 -24.86 -2.37
N ASP A 37 2.37 -25.49 -2.97
CA ASP A 37 1.78 -26.74 -2.50
C ASP A 37 1.87 -27.78 -3.61
N HIS A 38 2.14 -29.04 -3.25
CA HIS A 38 2.25 -30.14 -4.20
C HIS A 38 1.43 -31.33 -3.71
N ASP A 39 0.48 -31.77 -4.53
CA ASP A 39 -0.31 -32.98 -4.28
C ASP A 39 0.25 -34.16 -5.07
N ASP A 40 0.81 -35.13 -4.34
CA ASP A 40 1.39 -36.36 -4.89
C ASP A 40 0.35 -37.30 -5.53
N LYS A 41 -0.93 -37.21 -5.13
CA LYS A 41 -2.00 -38.09 -5.65
C LYS A 41 -2.40 -37.69 -7.06
N ASP A 42 -2.59 -36.40 -7.27
CA ASP A 42 -3.06 -35.84 -8.53
C ASP A 42 -1.93 -35.24 -9.39
N ARG A 43 -0.68 -35.30 -8.89
CA ARG A 43 0.53 -34.67 -9.46
C ARG A 43 0.29 -33.19 -9.82
N GLU A 44 -0.38 -32.48 -8.93
CA GLU A 44 -0.69 -31.07 -9.08
C GLU A 44 0.28 -30.22 -8.25
N THR A 45 0.76 -29.13 -8.81
CA THR A 45 1.53 -28.09 -8.11
C THR A 45 0.72 -26.81 -8.14
N GLU A 46 0.45 -26.25 -6.97
CA GLU A 46 -0.17 -24.94 -6.80
C GLU A 46 0.85 -23.94 -6.28
N LEU A 47 1.03 -22.84 -7.00
CA LEU A 47 1.84 -21.69 -6.60
C LEU A 47 0.89 -20.53 -6.31
N ALA A 48 0.94 -19.95 -5.13
CA ALA A 48 0.16 -18.77 -4.79
C ALA A 48 1.05 -17.63 -4.32
N LEU A 49 0.85 -16.46 -4.92
CA LEU A 49 1.48 -15.20 -4.50
C LEU A 49 0.38 -14.24 -4.06
N GLU A 50 0.45 -13.73 -2.85
CA GLU A 50 -0.44 -12.70 -2.32
C GLU A 50 0.39 -11.48 -1.89
N ALA A 51 -0.05 -10.30 -2.31
CA ALA A 51 0.54 -9.02 -1.96
C ALA A 51 -0.54 -8.15 -1.31
N ILE A 52 -0.25 -7.59 -0.14
CA ILE A 52 -1.15 -6.72 0.62
C ILE A 52 -0.41 -5.42 0.91
N ALA A 53 -1.05 -4.28 0.68
CA ALA A 53 -0.44 -2.98 0.93
C ALA A 53 -1.46 -1.97 1.46
N GLY A 54 -1.04 -1.18 2.44
CA GLY A 54 -1.75 0.03 2.82
C GLY A 54 -1.59 1.09 1.73
N LEU A 55 -2.68 1.47 1.07
CA LEU A 55 -2.65 2.42 -0.06
C LEU A 55 -2.74 3.85 0.44
N TRP A 56 -3.58 4.10 1.43
CA TRP A 56 -3.81 5.42 2.00
C TRP A 56 -4.41 5.35 3.40
N SER A 57 -4.08 6.32 4.23
CA SER A 57 -4.71 6.55 5.52
C SER A 57 -4.90 8.04 5.75
N SER A 58 -6.06 8.42 6.29
CA SER A 58 -6.33 9.78 6.75
C SER A 58 -5.37 10.18 7.88
N ALA A 59 -5.09 11.48 8.01
CA ALA A 59 -4.21 12.01 9.07
C ALA A 59 -4.76 11.73 10.48
N ASP A 60 -6.08 11.68 10.62
CA ASP A 60 -6.78 11.31 11.85
C ASP A 60 -6.93 9.80 12.05
N SER A 61 -6.35 8.99 11.14
CA SER A 61 -6.39 7.52 11.13
C SER A 61 -7.79 6.89 11.08
N ARG A 62 -8.86 7.66 10.86
CA ARG A 62 -10.24 7.16 10.84
C ARG A 62 -10.59 6.45 9.54
N THR A 63 -10.09 6.97 8.42
CA THR A 63 -10.27 6.37 7.10
C THR A 63 -8.98 5.70 6.66
N LYS A 64 -9.07 4.45 6.20
CA LYS A 64 -7.95 3.70 5.62
C LYS A 64 -8.40 2.98 4.36
N ILE A 65 -7.49 2.87 3.40
CA ILE A 65 -7.68 2.14 2.15
C ILE A 65 -6.54 1.14 2.03
N ASP A 66 -6.89 -0.14 2.02
CA ASP A 66 -5.95 -1.24 1.83
C ASP A 66 -6.22 -1.92 0.49
N GLY A 67 -5.17 -2.42 -0.15
CA GLY A 67 -5.26 -3.16 -1.40
C GLY A 67 -4.60 -4.51 -1.26
N SER A 68 -5.18 -5.54 -1.87
CA SER A 68 -4.53 -6.83 -2.03
C SER A 68 -4.63 -7.37 -3.45
N ALA A 69 -3.61 -8.10 -3.87
CA ALA A 69 -3.56 -8.82 -5.12
C ALA A 69 -3.09 -10.24 -4.86
N ARG A 70 -3.76 -11.23 -5.43
CA ARG A 70 -3.43 -12.64 -5.33
C ARG A 70 -3.35 -13.24 -6.72
N VAL A 71 -2.32 -14.03 -6.95
CA VAL A 71 -2.13 -14.86 -8.14
C VAL A 71 -2.04 -16.30 -7.68
N VAL A 72 -2.81 -17.18 -8.27
CA VAL A 72 -2.71 -18.63 -8.04
C VAL A 72 -2.50 -19.31 -9.38
N HIS A 73 -1.39 -20.00 -9.52
CA HIS A 73 -1.04 -20.81 -10.68
C HIS A 73 -1.09 -22.28 -10.29
N ARG A 74 -1.92 -23.06 -10.99
CA ARG A 74 -2.01 -24.50 -10.80
C ARG A 74 -1.53 -25.22 -12.05
N HIS A 75 -0.61 -26.15 -11.88
CA HIS A 75 -0.05 -26.97 -12.93
C HIS A 75 -0.26 -28.44 -12.60
N ASN A 76 -0.88 -29.20 -13.49
CA ASN A 76 -1.04 -30.65 -13.35
C ASN A 76 -0.13 -31.35 -14.37
N SER A 77 0.77 -32.21 -13.90
CA SER A 77 1.76 -32.86 -14.78
C SER A 77 1.16 -33.89 -15.75
N MET A 78 -0.09 -34.33 -15.53
CA MET A 78 -0.80 -35.28 -16.39
C MET A 78 -1.71 -34.60 -17.42
N GLN A 79 -2.04 -33.32 -17.22
CA GLN A 79 -2.82 -32.53 -18.17
C GLN A 79 -1.87 -31.87 -19.18
N SER A 80 -1.81 -32.40 -20.41
CA SER A 80 -1.03 -31.82 -21.51
C SER A 80 -1.65 -30.50 -21.98
N GLY A 81 -1.42 -29.42 -21.25
CA GLY A 81 -1.91 -28.07 -21.55
C GLY A 81 -1.37 -27.03 -20.59
N THR A 82 -1.36 -25.76 -21.01
CA THR A 82 -0.90 -24.62 -20.21
C THR A 82 -1.64 -24.58 -18.86
N GLY A 83 -0.89 -24.55 -17.74
CA GLY A 83 -1.45 -24.52 -16.39
C GLY A 83 -2.49 -23.40 -16.18
N LYS A 84 -3.36 -23.58 -15.19
CA LYS A 84 -4.45 -22.63 -14.89
C LYS A 84 -3.94 -21.52 -13.96
N THR A 85 -3.84 -20.30 -14.47
CA THR A 85 -3.55 -19.11 -13.64
C THR A 85 -4.81 -18.32 -13.38
N SER A 86 -5.06 -17.99 -12.12
CA SER A 86 -6.11 -17.07 -11.68
C SER A 86 -5.50 -15.85 -11.00
N TYR A 87 -6.10 -14.69 -11.25
CA TYR A 87 -5.72 -13.41 -10.66
C TYR A 87 -6.91 -12.87 -9.89
N THR A 88 -6.67 -12.34 -8.69
CA THR A 88 -7.70 -11.71 -7.86
C THR A 88 -7.13 -10.43 -7.28
N ALA A 89 -7.89 -9.36 -7.28
CA ALA A 89 -7.53 -8.13 -6.58
C ALA A 89 -8.69 -7.69 -5.68
N ARG A 90 -8.39 -7.14 -4.51
CA ARG A 90 -9.37 -6.60 -3.57
C ARG A 90 -8.93 -5.23 -3.09
N VAL A 91 -9.90 -4.36 -2.85
CA VAL A 91 -9.69 -3.06 -2.23
C VAL A 91 -10.63 -2.98 -1.03
N HIS A 92 -10.06 -2.69 0.14
CA HIS A 92 -10.78 -2.59 1.40
C HIS A 92 -10.79 -1.13 1.84
N LEU A 93 -11.98 -0.57 2.07
CA LEU A 93 -12.18 0.75 2.66
C LEU A 93 -12.67 0.58 4.10
N HIS A 94 -11.92 1.15 5.04
CA HIS A 94 -12.30 1.21 6.44
C HIS A 94 -12.57 2.67 6.83
N HIS A 95 -13.68 2.94 7.53
CA HIS A 95 -13.99 4.25 8.10
C HIS A 95 -14.62 4.11 9.48
N ASP A 96 -14.04 4.78 10.48
CA ASP A 96 -14.56 4.81 11.84
C ASP A 96 -15.49 6.02 12.05
N TYR A 97 -16.75 5.76 12.39
CA TYR A 97 -17.77 6.77 12.68
C TYR A 97 -17.86 7.01 14.19
N LYS A 98 -17.14 8.01 14.72
CA LYS A 98 -17.46 8.52 16.06
C LYS A 98 -18.74 9.35 16.00
N THR A 99 -19.81 8.87 16.63
CA THR A 99 -20.89 9.75 17.08
C THR A 99 -20.37 10.49 18.31
N ASN A 100 -20.33 11.82 18.25
CA ASN A 100 -20.14 12.61 19.46
C ASN A 100 -21.42 12.44 20.30
N ALA A 101 -21.43 11.46 21.20
CA ALA A 101 -22.43 11.39 22.25
C ALA A 101 -22.14 12.50 23.25
N TYR A 102 -22.67 13.69 23.01
CA TYR A 102 -22.98 14.62 24.10
C TYR A 102 -24.41 14.32 24.54
N PRO A 103 -24.64 13.57 25.63
CA PRO A 103 -25.91 13.69 26.34
C PRO A 103 -25.89 15.05 27.06
N SER A 104 -26.87 15.86 26.69
CA SER A 104 -27.27 17.14 27.33
C SER A 104 -27.57 16.99 28.81
#